data_AF-A0A0B7H5K7-F1
#
_entry.id   AF-A0A0B7H5K7-F1
#
_cell.length_a   1.000
_cell.length_b   1.000
_cell.length_c   1.000
_cell.angle_alpha   90.00
_cell.angle_beta   90.00
_cell.angle_gamma   90.00
#
_symmetry.space_group_name_H-M   'P 1'
#
loop_
_entity.id
_entity.type
_entity.pdbx_description
1 polymer ?
#
loop_
_entity_poly.entity_id
_entity_poly.type
_entity_poly.pdbx_seq_one_letter_code
_entity_poly.pdbx_strand_id
1 'polypeptide(L)' 'MVLTQSKVEDRITPIYHNFHLRITKEMLSGLSMSVYATNFLNYRPKVTINNSTYYKNSDISFGGSIRYSF' A
#
# COMPACT_ATOMS: atom_id res chain seq x y z
N MET A 1 -19.91 -44.79 14.99
CA MET A 1 -18.83 -43.97 14.42
C MET A 1 -19.42 -42.60 14.10
N VAL A 2 -19.20 -41.61 14.97
CA VAL A 2 -19.75 -40.25 14.79
C VAL A 2 -18.73 -39.44 14.00
N LEU A 3 -19.09 -39.02 12.79
CA LEU A 3 -18.24 -38.19 11.95
C LEU A 3 -18.26 -36.76 12.50
N THR A 4 -17.17 -36.33 13.14
CA THR A 4 -16.97 -34.93 13.54
C THR A 4 -16.82 -34.07 12.28
N GLN A 5 -17.85 -33.27 12.01
CA GLN A 5 -17.89 -32.31 10.92
C GLN A 5 -16.81 -31.25 11.17
N SER A 6 -15.73 -31.27 10.40
CA SER A 6 -14.71 -30.22 10.43
C SER A 6 -15.35 -28.91 10.00
N LYS A 7 -15.55 -27.99 10.95
CA LYS A 7 -15.96 -26.60 10.70
C LYS A 7 -14.93 -25.98 9.76
N VAL A 8 -15.27 -25.85 8.48
CA VAL A 8 -14.54 -24.98 7.56
C VAL A 8 -14.89 -23.57 7.98
N GLU A 9 -14.00 -22.96 8.75
CA GLU A 9 -14.12 -21.58 9.19
C GLU A 9 -13.81 -20.69 7.97
N ASP A 10 -14.83 -20.06 7.38
CA ASP A 10 -14.67 -19.08 6.30
C ASP A 10 -13.90 -17.86 6.81
N ARG A 11 -12.57 -17.93 6.75
CA ARG A 11 -11.69 -16.82 7.11
C ARG A 11 -11.64 -15.81 5.97
N ILE A 12 -12.55 -14.84 6.01
CA ILE A 12 -12.50 -13.67 5.13
C ILE A 12 -11.23 -12.89 5.46
N THR A 13 -10.27 -12.88 4.53
CA THR A 13 -9.07 -12.05 4.68
C THR A 13 -9.44 -10.59 4.44
N PRO A 14 -9.18 -9.67 5.37
CA PRO A 14 -9.52 -8.26 5.17
C PRO A 14 -8.68 -7.66 4.03
N ILE A 15 -9.31 -6.80 3.23
CA ILE A 15 -8.64 -6.03 2.19
C ILE A 15 -8.02 -4.79 2.83
N TYR A 16 -6.73 -4.56 2.59
CA TYR A 16 -6.02 -3.36 3.06
C TYR A 16 -5.66 -2.48 1.87
N HIS A 17 -6.39 -1.38 1.68
CA HIS A 17 -6.10 -0.44 0.59
C HIS A 17 -4.79 0.31 0.86
N ASN A 18 -4.04 0.65 -0.19
CA ASN A 18 -2.87 1.51 -0.09
C ASN A 18 -2.88 2.50 -1.25
N PHE A 19 -3.07 3.78 -0.94
CA PHE A 19 -3.23 4.83 -1.94
C PHE A 19 -1.93 5.60 -2.12
N HIS A 20 -1.48 5.69 -3.37
CA HIS A 20 -0.29 6.43 -3.77
C HIS A 20 -0.69 7.59 -4.67
N LEU A 21 -0.12 8.76 -4.44
CA LEU A 21 -0.34 9.95 -5.24
C LEU A 21 0.96 10.32 -5.95
N ARG A 22 0.90 10.60 -7.26
CA ARG A 22 2.01 11.16 -8.02
C ARG A 22 1.51 12.29 -8.90
N ILE A 23 2.22 13.41 -8.86
CA ILE A 23 2.00 14.55 -9.75
C ILE A 23 3.25 14.72 -10.59
N THR A 24 3.08 14.73 -11.91
CA THR A 24 4.17 14.90 -12.87
C THR A 24 3.88 16.10 -13.77
N LYS A 25 4.87 16.96 -13.96
CA LYS A 25 4.84 18.05 -14.93
C LYS A 25 5.90 17.79 -15.99
N GLU A 26 5.43 17.58 -17.21
CA GLU A 26 6.27 17.48 -18.42
C GLU A 26 6.35 18.87 -19.08
N MET A 27 7.56 19.28 -19.45
CA MET A 27 7.82 20.56 -20.12
C MET A 27 8.33 20.31 -21.54
N LEU A 28 7.99 21.22 -22.47
CA LEU A 28 8.42 21.12 -23.88
C LEU A 28 9.95 21.11 -24.07
N SER A 29 10.70 21.59 -23.06
CA SER A 29 12.16 21.60 -23.05
C SER A 29 12.80 20.21 -22.83
N GLY A 30 12.02 19.13 -22.74
CA GLY A 30 12.51 17.80 -22.37
C GLY A 30 12.74 17.62 -20.87
N LEU A 31 12.35 18.62 -20.06
CA LEU A 31 12.40 18.57 -18.60
C LEU A 31 11.10 17.96 -18.04
N SER A 32 11.25 16.93 -17.21
CA SER A 32 10.17 16.26 -16.48
C SER A 32 10.44 16.37 -14.98
N MET A 33 9.44 16.85 -14.23
CA MET A 33 9.50 16.91 -12.77
C MET A 33 8.36 16.06 -12.21
N SER A 34 8.64 15.21 -11.24
CA SER A 34 7.62 14.45 -10.52
C SER A 34 7.78 14.58 -9.01
N VAL A 35 6.65 14.61 -8.31
CA VAL A 35 6.57 14.45 -6.85
C VAL A 35 5.61 13.31 -6.56
N TYR A 36 5.93 12.49 -5.56
CA TYR A 36 5.12 11.34 -5.18
C TYR A 36 4.97 11.23 -3.66
N ALA A 37 3.81 10.75 -3.23
CA ALA A 37 3.49 10.39 -1.86
C ALA A 37 2.99 8.94 -1.85
N THR A 38 3.64 8.06 -1.09
CA THR A 38 3.20 6.68 -0.87
C THR A 38 2.39 6.58 0.41
N ASN A 39 1.35 5.73 0.42
CA ASN A 39 0.42 5.66 1.54
C ASN A 39 -0.04 7.07 1.98
N PHE A 40 -0.51 7.88 1.03
CA PHE A 40 -0.74 9.32 1.26
C PHE A 40 -1.84 9.58 2.31
N LEU A 41 -2.71 8.60 2.56
CA LEU A 41 -3.73 8.62 3.62
C LEU A 41 -3.19 8.18 4.99
N ASN A 42 -1.90 7.83 5.07
CA ASN A 42 -1.26 7.24 6.25
C ASN A 42 -2.04 6.05 6.83
N TYR A 43 -2.66 5.24 5.96
CA TYR A 43 -3.48 4.11 6.37
C TYR A 43 -2.58 2.90 6.65
N ARG A 44 -2.40 2.59 7.93
CA ARG A 44 -1.49 1.54 8.40
C ARG A 44 -2.17 0.62 9.42
N PRO A 45 -3.06 -0.28 8.98
CA PRO A 45 -3.84 -1.12 9.89
C PRO A 45 -2.95 -2.15 10.59
N LYS A 46 -3.22 -2.34 11.88
CA LYS A 46 -2.56 -3.32 12.74
C LYS A 46 -3.38 -4.59 12.78
N VAL A 47 -2.76 -5.73 12.49
CA VAL A 47 -3.43 -7.03 12.43
C VAL A 47 -2.73 -7.99 13.37
N THR A 48 -3.50 -8.65 14.23
CA THR A 48 -2.99 -9.68 15.15
C THR A 48 -3.43 -11.05 14.66
N ILE A 49 -2.48 -11.92 14.34
CA ILE A 49 -2.72 -13.31 13.93
C ILE A 49 -1.86 -14.21 14.81
N ASN A 50 -2.47 -15.19 15.50
CA ASN A 50 -1.77 -16.14 16.38
C ASN A 50 -0.77 -15.45 17.33
N ASN A 51 -1.25 -14.46 18.10
CA ASN A 51 -0.44 -13.62 19.01
C ASN A 51 0.70 -12.79 18.38
N SER A 52 0.86 -12.83 17.05
CA SER A 52 1.84 -12.01 16.33
C SER A 52 1.16 -10.79 15.72
N THR A 53 1.70 -9.62 16.01
CA THR A 53 1.23 -8.34 15.48
C THR A 53 1.99 -7.99 14.21
N TYR A 54 1.26 -7.63 13.15
CA TYR A 54 1.83 -7.15 11.89
C TYR A 54 1.19 -5.81 11.52
N TYR A 55 2.02 -4.90 11.01
CA TYR A 55 1.52 -3.72 10.32
C TYR A 55 1.33 -4.04 8.85
N LYS A 56 0.17 -3.66 8.32
CA LYS A 56 -0.08 -3.65 6.89
C LYS A 56 0.18 -2.24 6.37
N ASN A 57 0.72 -2.17 5.14
CA ASN A 57 1.25 -0.96 4.52
C ASN A 57 2.49 -0.37 5.23
N SER A 58 3.32 0.34 4.46
CA SER A 58 4.43 1.13 4.97
C SER A 58 3.94 2.46 5.54
N ASP A 59 4.80 3.16 6.26
CA ASP A 59 4.51 4.55 6.65
C ASP A 59 4.36 5.46 5.42
N ILE A 60 3.72 6.61 5.61
CA ILE A 60 3.68 7.64 4.58
C ILE A 60 5.10 8.06 4.19
N SER A 61 5.38 8.12 2.89
CA SER A 61 6.69 8.55 2.40
C SER A 61 6.53 9.49 1.21
N PHE A 62 7.50 10.37 1.04
CA PHE A 62 7.50 11.39 0.00
C PHE A 62 8.79 11.30 -0.80
N GLY A 63 8.71 11.61 -2.07
CA GLY A 63 9.90 11.87 -2.86
C GLY A 63 9.60 12.65 -4.12
N GLY A 64 10.67 12.96 -4.83
CA GLY A 64 10.59 13.65 -6.10
C GLY A 64 11.67 13.17 -7.05
N SER A 65 11.44 13.41 -8.34
CA SER A 65 12.40 13.12 -9.39
C SER A 65 12.42 14.27 -10.38
N ILE A 66 13.61 14.60 -10.87
CA ILE A 66 13.79 15.50 -12.01
C ILE A 66 14.52 14.69 -13.08
N ARG A 67 13.96 14.66 -14.29
CA ARG A 67 14.55 13.99 -15.44
C ARG A 67 14.66 15.00 -16.58
N TYR A 68 15.80 15.01 -17.25
CA TYR A 68 16.03 15.81 -18.44
C TYR A 68 16.41 14.90 -19.60
N SER A 69 15.77 15.09 -20.75
CA SER A 69 16.03 14.33 -21.97
C SER A 69 16.35 15.30 -23.11
N PHE A 70 17.46 15.04 -23.80
CA PHE A 70 17.98 15.81 -24.94
C PHE A 70 17.73 15.08 -26.25
#